data_AF-A0A0A2MT92-F1
#
_entry.id   AF-A0A0A2MT92-F1
#
_cell.length_a   1.000
_cell.length_b   1.000
_cell.length_c   1.000
_cell.angle_alpha   90.00
_cell.angle_beta   90.00
_cell.angle_gamma   90.00
#
_symmetry.space_group_name_H-M   'P 1'
#
loop_
_entity.id
_entity.type
_entity.pdbx_description
1 polymer ?
#
loop_
_entity_poly.entity_id
_entity_poly.type
_entity_poly.pdbx_seq_one_letter_code
_entity_poly.pdbx_strand_id
1 'polypeptide(L)'
;MSKRDLKKYLASLPKDELEEQLLALYEKFADVKAYYNFVFNPKEDKLEQEAKVKIANEYFPIKGKRPKLRRSVAQKYVKHFLSLGVDPYVLADVMLFNIETAQKYSAKREMRYGSFYKSMLNSYKQVVDYVVANGMSPNFKERIATVQNEAFRQNWENMKEFERIYDNFE
;
A
#
# COMPACT_ATOMS: atom_id res chain seq x y z
N MET A 1 -5.36 11.11 -30.53
CA MET A 1 -6.53 11.83 -29.97
C MET A 1 -6.14 12.38 -28.61
N SER A 2 -6.23 13.69 -28.40
CA SER A 2 -5.89 14.32 -27.10
C SER A 2 -7.06 14.23 -26.11
N LYS A 3 -6.82 14.51 -24.81
CA LYS A 3 -7.89 14.64 -23.80
C LYS A 3 -8.98 15.64 -24.23
N ARG A 4 -8.57 16.72 -24.91
CA ARG A 4 -9.50 17.72 -25.46
C ARG A 4 -10.37 17.14 -26.57
N ASP A 5 -9.78 16.35 -27.47
CA ASP A 5 -10.51 15.75 -28.59
C ASP A 5 -11.47 14.66 -28.09
N LEU A 6 -11.05 13.86 -27.11
CA LEU A 6 -11.92 12.88 -26.44
C LEU A 6 -13.12 13.57 -25.77
N LYS A 7 -12.90 14.69 -25.06
CA LYS A 7 -14.00 15.44 -24.43
C LYS A 7 -15.01 15.94 -25.46
N LYS A 8 -14.54 16.46 -26.61
CA LYS A 8 -15.42 16.89 -27.71
C LYS A 8 -16.19 15.72 -28.32
N TYR A 9 -15.52 14.58 -28.53
CA TYR A 9 -16.15 13.36 -29.02
C TYR A 9 -17.26 12.88 -28.08
N LEU A 10 -16.97 12.71 -26.79
CA LEU A 10 -17.96 12.27 -25.80
C LEU A 10 -19.15 13.24 -25.70
N ALA A 11 -18.91 14.55 -25.79
CA ALA A 11 -19.97 15.56 -25.77
C ALA A 11 -20.88 15.52 -27.02
N SER A 12 -20.42 14.89 -28.11
CA SER A 12 -21.21 14.73 -29.34
C SER A 12 -22.07 13.47 -29.37
N LEU A 13 -21.85 12.52 -28.44
CA LEU A 13 -22.55 11.23 -28.44
C LEU A 13 -23.90 11.31 -27.71
N PRO A 14 -24.93 10.61 -28.20
CA PRO A 14 -26.16 10.36 -27.46
C PRO A 14 -25.89 9.56 -26.17
N LYS A 15 -26.82 9.65 -25.21
CA LYS A 15 -26.72 8.95 -23.92
C LYS A 15 -26.54 7.44 -24.08
N ASP A 16 -27.31 6.81 -24.96
CA ASP A 16 -27.32 5.36 -25.13
C ASP A 16 -25.96 4.85 -25.67
N GLU A 17 -25.36 5.57 -26.62
CA GLU A 17 -24.02 5.25 -27.13
C GLU A 17 -22.92 5.45 -26.08
N LEU A 18 -23.07 6.45 -25.19
CA LEU A 18 -22.17 6.63 -24.06
C LEU A 18 -22.28 5.47 -23.06
N GLU A 19 -23.50 5.00 -22.78
CA GLU A 19 -23.74 3.86 -21.89
C GLU A 19 -23.12 2.58 -22.46
N GLU A 20 -23.34 2.28 -23.75
CA GLU A 20 -22.73 1.13 -24.42
C GLU A 20 -21.20 1.20 -24.39
N GLN A 21 -20.61 2.38 -24.64
CA GLN A 21 -19.16 2.55 -24.55
C GLN A 21 -18.65 2.30 -23.13
N LEU A 22 -19.31 2.82 -22.10
CA LEU A 22 -18.91 2.59 -20.70
C LEU A 22 -19.01 1.12 -20.30
N LEU A 23 -20.07 0.42 -20.72
CA LEU A 23 -20.23 -1.01 -20.49
C LEU A 23 -19.15 -1.81 -21.23
N ALA A 24 -18.84 -1.47 -22.48
CA ALA A 24 -17.76 -2.09 -23.22
C ALA A 24 -16.40 -1.88 -22.54
N LEU A 25 -16.14 -0.71 -21.96
CA LEU A 25 -14.93 -0.46 -21.15
C LEU A 25 -14.91 -1.33 -19.89
N TYR A 26 -16.03 -1.45 -19.19
CA TYR A 26 -16.18 -2.28 -18.00
C TYR A 26 -15.96 -3.77 -18.30
N GLU A 27 -16.45 -4.26 -19.42
CA GLU A 27 -16.29 -5.67 -19.82
C GLU A 27 -14.87 -5.98 -20.32
N LYS A 28 -14.27 -5.04 -21.06
CA LYS A 28 -12.99 -5.24 -21.74
C LYS A 28 -11.78 -5.07 -20.82
N PHE A 29 -11.84 -4.16 -19.85
CA PHE A 29 -10.66 -3.77 -19.05
C PHE A 29 -10.83 -4.16 -17.57
N ALA A 30 -9.96 -5.04 -17.08
CA ALA A 30 -9.99 -5.53 -15.71
C ALA A 30 -9.88 -4.41 -14.65
N ASP A 31 -9.06 -3.39 -14.90
CA ASP A 31 -8.88 -2.27 -13.96
C ASP A 31 -10.14 -1.38 -13.89
N VAL A 32 -10.82 -1.16 -15.03
CA VAL A 32 -12.10 -0.44 -15.08
C VAL A 32 -13.17 -1.23 -14.33
N LYS A 33 -13.23 -2.54 -14.56
CA LYS A 33 -14.11 -3.45 -13.82
C LYS A 33 -13.86 -3.41 -12.32
N ALA A 34 -12.59 -3.45 -11.91
CA ALA A 34 -12.19 -3.40 -10.51
C ALA A 34 -12.60 -2.07 -9.86
N TYR A 35 -12.36 -0.94 -10.54
CA TYR A 35 -12.77 0.38 -10.08
C TYR A 35 -14.29 0.48 -9.88
N TYR A 36 -15.10 0.11 -10.88
CA TYR A 36 -16.56 0.18 -10.72
C TYR A 36 -17.07 -0.77 -9.64
N ASN A 37 -16.57 -2.00 -9.58
CA ASN A 37 -16.94 -2.93 -8.50
C ASN A 37 -16.60 -2.38 -7.12
N PHE A 38 -15.45 -1.69 -7.00
CA PHE A 38 -15.05 -1.02 -5.78
C PHE A 38 -15.99 0.17 -5.46
N VAL A 39 -16.24 1.08 -6.40
CA VAL A 39 -17.13 2.24 -6.19
C VAL A 39 -18.54 1.81 -5.76
N PHE A 40 -19.09 0.74 -6.34
CA PHE A 40 -20.42 0.25 -5.98
C PHE A 40 -20.44 -0.65 -4.73
N ASN A 41 -19.32 -1.31 -4.41
CA ASN A 41 -19.23 -2.25 -3.30
C ASN A 41 -17.79 -2.33 -2.75
N PRO A 42 -17.33 -1.31 -2.02
CA PRO A 42 -15.90 -1.12 -1.70
C PRO A 42 -15.26 -2.31 -0.98
N LYS A 43 -16.00 -2.92 -0.04
CA LYS A 43 -15.54 -4.08 0.77
C LYS A 43 -14.10 -3.90 1.26
N GLU A 44 -13.77 -2.71 1.73
CA GLU A 44 -12.40 -2.33 2.10
C GLU A 44 -11.82 -3.25 3.16
N ASP A 45 -12.60 -3.63 4.18
CA ASP A 45 -12.19 -4.61 5.20
C ASP A 45 -11.70 -5.93 4.58
N LYS A 46 -12.40 -6.41 3.53
CA LYS A 46 -12.03 -7.65 2.85
C LYS A 46 -10.74 -7.47 2.05
N LEU A 47 -10.60 -6.35 1.34
CA LEU A 47 -9.38 -6.02 0.59
C LEU A 47 -8.18 -5.93 1.52
N GLU A 48 -8.34 -5.24 2.66
CA GLU A 48 -7.35 -5.09 3.70
C GLU A 48 -6.91 -6.45 4.26
N GLN A 49 -7.87 -7.30 4.65
CA GLN A 49 -7.60 -8.64 5.14
C GLN A 49 -6.85 -9.49 4.12
N GLU A 50 -7.28 -9.48 2.85
CA GLU A 50 -6.61 -10.21 1.78
C GLU A 50 -5.16 -9.74 1.58
N ALA A 51 -4.93 -8.42 1.59
CA ALA A 51 -3.60 -7.83 1.49
C ALA A 51 -2.71 -8.26 2.66
N LYS A 52 -3.19 -8.10 3.90
CA LYS A 52 -2.48 -8.49 5.13
C LYS A 52 -2.13 -9.97 5.14
N VAL A 53 -3.07 -10.85 4.77
CA VAL A 53 -2.81 -12.30 4.68
C VAL A 53 -1.71 -12.60 3.66
N LYS A 54 -1.71 -11.96 2.50
CA LYS A 54 -0.70 -12.19 1.47
C LYS A 54 0.67 -11.65 1.88
N ILE A 55 0.72 -10.49 2.51
CA ILE A 55 1.95 -9.91 3.07
C ILE A 55 2.50 -10.82 4.17
N ALA A 56 1.68 -11.21 5.14
CA ALA A 56 2.08 -12.09 6.24
C ALA A 56 2.67 -13.41 5.73
N ASN A 57 2.08 -14.01 4.69
CA ASN A 57 2.56 -15.24 4.09
C ASN A 57 3.94 -15.12 3.40
N GLU A 58 4.42 -13.93 3.05
CA GLU A 58 5.77 -13.75 2.51
C GLU A 58 6.85 -14.00 3.59
N TYR A 59 6.53 -13.69 4.83
CA TYR A 59 7.43 -13.78 5.99
C TYR A 59 7.13 -15.02 6.86
N PHE A 60 5.85 -15.40 6.96
CA PHE A 60 5.33 -16.46 7.81
C PHE A 60 4.34 -17.34 7.02
N PRO A 61 4.83 -18.11 6.03
CA PRO A 61 3.97 -18.94 5.20
C PRO A 61 3.32 -20.08 5.99
N ILE A 62 2.05 -20.35 5.69
CA ILE A 62 1.32 -21.50 6.27
C ILE A 62 1.82 -22.81 5.59
N LYS A 63 1.90 -23.90 6.36
CA LYS A 63 2.24 -25.27 5.92
C LYS A 63 3.72 -25.53 5.55
N GLY A 64 4.66 -25.21 6.45
CA GLY A 64 6.06 -25.69 6.36
C GLY A 64 6.88 -25.17 5.18
N LYS A 65 6.36 -24.20 4.41
CA LYS A 65 7.08 -23.58 3.31
C LYS A 65 8.14 -22.61 3.83
N ARG A 66 9.23 -22.41 3.07
CA ARG A 66 10.22 -21.39 3.40
C ARG A 66 9.67 -19.97 3.09
N PRO A 67 9.94 -18.98 3.96
CA PRO A 67 9.63 -17.58 3.69
C PRO A 67 10.26 -17.12 2.37
N LYS A 68 9.51 -16.36 1.57
CA LYS A 68 9.96 -15.86 0.26
C LYS A 68 10.44 -14.42 0.32
N LEU A 69 10.00 -13.65 1.31
CA LEU A 69 10.45 -12.27 1.58
C LEU A 69 10.33 -11.34 0.36
N ARG A 70 9.30 -11.55 -0.48
CA ARG A 70 9.08 -10.74 -1.67
C ARG A 70 8.41 -9.43 -1.28
N ARG A 71 9.23 -8.40 -1.08
CA ARG A 71 8.82 -7.03 -0.77
C ARG A 71 7.87 -6.44 -1.84
N SER A 72 7.99 -6.91 -3.08
CA SER A 72 7.12 -6.49 -4.19
C SER A 72 5.65 -6.86 -4.01
N VAL A 73 5.31 -7.84 -3.17
CA VAL A 73 3.92 -8.22 -2.91
C VAL A 73 3.20 -7.10 -2.18
N ALA A 74 3.76 -6.59 -1.08
CA ALA A 74 3.18 -5.45 -0.35
C ALA A 74 3.06 -4.22 -1.25
N GLN A 75 4.11 -3.90 -2.01
CA GLN A 75 4.09 -2.77 -2.93
C GLN A 75 3.02 -2.89 -4.02
N LYS A 76 2.74 -4.10 -4.51
CA LYS A 76 1.63 -4.32 -5.45
C LYS A 76 0.28 -3.93 -4.84
N TYR A 77 0.03 -4.31 -3.58
CA TYR A 77 -1.21 -3.94 -2.88
C TYR A 77 -1.29 -2.43 -2.62
N VAL A 78 -0.22 -1.80 -2.15
CA VAL A 78 -0.16 -0.35 -1.92
C VAL A 78 -0.48 0.42 -3.20
N LYS A 79 0.13 0.06 -4.33
CA LYS A 79 -0.17 0.70 -5.63
C LYS A 79 -1.62 0.47 -6.07
N HIS A 80 -2.14 -0.73 -5.87
CA HIS A 80 -3.51 -1.06 -6.25
C HIS A 80 -4.52 -0.26 -5.42
N PHE A 81 -4.31 -0.15 -4.10
CA PHE A 81 -5.19 0.61 -3.21
C PHE A 81 -5.17 2.11 -3.55
N LEU A 82 -3.99 2.66 -3.84
CA LEU A 82 -3.86 4.03 -4.36
C LEU A 82 -4.65 4.22 -5.67
N SER A 83 -4.61 3.25 -6.58
CA SER A 83 -5.32 3.34 -7.86
C SER A 83 -6.84 3.23 -7.74
N LEU A 84 -7.32 2.46 -6.76
CA LEU A 84 -8.75 2.32 -6.47
C LEU A 84 -9.32 3.49 -5.68
N GLY A 85 -8.47 4.25 -4.98
CA GLY A 85 -8.92 5.28 -4.05
C GLY A 85 -9.50 4.70 -2.76
N VAL A 86 -8.89 3.62 -2.25
CA VAL A 86 -9.22 3.03 -0.94
C VAL A 86 -9.04 4.07 0.16
N ASP A 87 -9.87 4.01 1.19
CA ASP A 87 -9.78 4.86 2.37
C ASP A 87 -8.32 5.02 2.87
N PRO A 88 -7.88 6.27 3.11
CA PRO A 88 -6.49 6.53 3.51
C PRO A 88 -6.06 5.83 4.80
N TYR A 89 -6.97 5.62 5.76
CA TYR A 89 -6.65 4.91 7.01
C TYR A 89 -6.39 3.44 6.74
N VAL A 90 -7.20 2.81 5.89
CA VAL A 90 -7.02 1.40 5.48
C VAL A 90 -5.69 1.21 4.75
N LEU A 91 -5.33 2.14 3.85
CA LEU A 91 -4.05 2.07 3.15
C LEU A 91 -2.86 2.28 4.09
N ALA A 92 -2.90 3.30 4.95
CA ALA A 92 -1.85 3.56 5.94
C ALA A 92 -1.66 2.36 6.88
N ASP A 93 -2.75 1.71 7.29
CA ASP A 93 -2.70 0.49 8.09
C ASP A 93 -1.94 -0.63 7.36
N VAL A 94 -2.28 -0.93 6.10
CA VAL A 94 -1.59 -1.96 5.31
C VAL A 94 -0.10 -1.64 5.11
N MET A 95 0.23 -0.36 4.90
CA MET A 95 1.62 0.09 4.75
C MET A 95 2.43 -0.15 6.04
N LEU A 96 1.88 0.18 7.21
CA LEU A 96 2.52 -0.07 8.50
C LEU A 96 2.60 -1.57 8.81
N PHE A 97 1.51 -2.30 8.57
CA PHE A 97 1.45 -3.76 8.76
C PHE A 97 2.56 -4.49 8.01
N ASN A 98 2.90 -4.04 6.79
CA ASN A 98 4.03 -4.58 6.03
C ASN A 98 5.37 -4.43 6.77
N ILE A 99 5.65 -3.24 7.31
CA ILE A 99 6.91 -2.94 8.02
C ILE A 99 6.97 -3.73 9.33
N GLU A 100 5.87 -3.73 10.09
CA GLU A 100 5.76 -4.46 11.37
C GLU A 100 5.92 -5.97 11.18
N THR A 101 5.34 -6.53 10.11
CA THR A 101 5.50 -7.94 9.76
C THR A 101 6.97 -8.26 9.46
N ALA A 102 7.66 -7.37 8.74
CA ALA A 102 9.08 -7.52 8.46
C ALA A 102 9.93 -7.42 9.73
N GLN A 103 9.62 -6.47 10.63
CA GLN A 103 10.27 -6.32 11.94
C GLN A 103 10.05 -7.57 12.81
N LYS A 104 8.84 -8.12 12.86
CA LYS A 104 8.56 -9.37 13.56
C LYS A 104 9.39 -10.54 13.02
N TYR A 105 9.66 -10.55 11.71
CA TYR A 105 10.45 -11.58 11.08
C TYR A 105 11.94 -11.47 11.42
N SER A 106 12.50 -10.25 11.37
CA SER A 106 13.91 -9.96 11.66
C SER A 106 14.24 -9.97 13.16
N ALA A 107 13.27 -9.79 14.05
CA ALA A 107 13.48 -9.86 15.50
C ALA A 107 14.09 -11.18 15.99
N LYS A 108 13.94 -12.26 15.22
CA LYS A 108 14.50 -13.60 15.53
C LYS A 108 15.54 -14.06 14.51
N ARG A 109 15.90 -13.21 13.54
CA ARG A 109 16.68 -13.58 12.36
C ARG A 109 17.50 -12.40 11.88
N GLU A 110 18.81 -12.59 11.81
CA GLU A 110 19.68 -11.61 11.17
C GLU A 110 19.36 -11.51 9.68
N MET A 111 19.13 -10.29 9.20
CA MET A 111 18.91 -10.00 7.79
C MET A 111 20.25 -9.68 7.13
N ARG A 112 20.77 -10.64 6.35
CA ARG A 112 22.10 -10.58 5.73
C ARG A 112 22.22 -9.63 4.53
N TYR A 113 21.15 -8.96 4.13
CA TYR A 113 21.11 -8.18 2.88
C TYR A 113 20.72 -6.72 3.17
N GLY A 114 21.63 -5.78 2.93
CA GLY A 114 21.35 -4.33 3.08
C GLY A 114 20.13 -3.84 2.28
N SER A 115 19.83 -4.51 1.16
CA SER A 115 18.62 -4.23 0.37
C SER A 115 17.30 -4.42 1.13
N PHE A 116 17.29 -5.23 2.19
CA PHE A 116 16.14 -5.36 3.08
C PHE A 116 15.89 -4.06 3.85
N TYR A 117 16.90 -3.57 4.56
CA TYR A 117 16.81 -2.36 5.37
C TYR A 117 16.47 -1.15 4.51
N LYS A 118 17.13 -0.98 3.35
CA LYS A 118 16.79 0.06 2.38
C LYS A 118 15.33 0.00 1.93
N SER A 119 14.80 -1.19 1.66
CA SER A 119 13.39 -1.36 1.28
C SER A 119 12.42 -1.00 2.40
N MET A 120 12.76 -1.32 3.65
CA MET A 120 11.92 -0.99 4.81
C MET A 120 11.94 0.51 5.11
N LEU A 121 13.11 1.16 5.02
CA LEU A 121 13.22 2.62 5.16
C LEU A 121 12.41 3.36 4.09
N ASN A 122 12.47 2.91 2.84
CA ASN A 122 11.64 3.49 1.77
C ASN A 122 10.15 3.33 2.07
N SER A 123 9.74 2.19 2.62
CA SER A 123 8.33 1.95 2.99
C SER A 123 7.91 2.82 4.17
N TYR A 124 8.80 3.00 5.15
CA TYR A 124 8.60 3.86 6.30
C TYR A 124 8.45 5.33 5.90
N LYS A 125 9.37 5.84 5.06
CA LYS A 125 9.24 7.19 4.50
C LYS A 125 7.92 7.36 3.75
N GLN A 126 7.56 6.38 2.91
CA GLN A 126 6.34 6.44 2.13
C GLN A 126 5.09 6.54 3.01
N VAL A 127 5.00 5.78 4.10
CA VAL A 127 3.82 5.84 4.98
C VAL A 127 3.79 7.11 5.81
N VAL A 128 4.94 7.61 6.28
CA VAL A 128 5.04 8.89 6.99
C VAL A 128 4.58 10.04 6.09
N ASP A 129 5.14 10.14 4.88
CA ASP A 129 4.75 11.15 3.89
C ASP A 129 3.24 11.07 3.58
N TYR A 130 2.72 9.85 3.42
CA TYR A 130 1.30 9.62 3.09
C TYR A 130 0.37 10.02 4.24
N VAL A 131 0.70 9.67 5.48
CA VAL A 131 -0.06 10.04 6.68
C VAL A 131 -0.11 11.57 6.84
N VAL A 132 1.02 12.26 6.65
CA VAL A 132 1.08 13.73 6.72
C VAL A 132 0.24 14.36 5.61
N ALA A 133 0.40 13.91 4.36
CA ALA A 133 -0.30 14.46 3.22
C ALA A 133 -1.83 14.34 3.32
N ASN A 134 -2.33 13.34 4.06
CA ASN A 134 -3.76 13.12 4.29
C ASN A 134 -4.24 13.65 5.65
N GLY A 135 -3.42 14.35 6.42
CA GLY A 135 -3.82 14.94 7.71
C GLY A 135 -4.10 13.92 8.82
N MET A 136 -3.56 12.70 8.72
CA MET A 136 -3.83 11.60 9.66
C MET A 136 -2.76 11.46 10.76
N SER A 137 -1.84 12.42 10.88
CA SER A 137 -0.71 12.33 11.82
C SER A 137 -1.10 11.97 13.26
N PRO A 138 -2.15 12.58 13.87
CA PRO A 138 -2.55 12.23 15.23
C PRO A 138 -2.96 10.76 15.40
N ASN A 139 -3.51 10.14 14.35
CA ASN A 139 -4.00 8.77 14.39
C ASN A 139 -2.88 7.73 14.30
N PHE A 140 -1.76 8.07 13.66
CA PHE A 140 -0.68 7.12 13.38
C PHE A 140 0.64 7.45 14.08
N LYS A 141 0.75 8.58 14.80
CA LYS A 141 1.99 9.02 15.46
C LYS A 141 2.60 7.93 16.35
N GLU A 142 1.81 7.32 17.23
CA GLU A 142 2.29 6.27 18.13
C GLU A 142 2.79 5.03 17.39
N ARG A 143 2.08 4.61 16.34
CA ARG A 143 2.43 3.42 15.55
C ARG A 143 3.68 3.66 14.70
N ILE A 144 3.82 4.84 14.13
CA ILE A 144 5.02 5.28 13.41
C ILE A 144 6.23 5.32 14.37
N ALA A 145 6.07 5.92 15.55
CA ALA A 145 7.11 5.94 16.58
C ALA A 145 7.52 4.51 17.00
N THR A 146 6.55 3.61 17.16
CA THR A 146 6.80 2.20 17.49
C THR A 146 7.66 1.52 16.43
N VAL A 147 7.38 1.75 15.14
CA VAL A 147 8.19 1.21 14.04
C VAL A 147 9.61 1.76 14.08
N GLN A 148 9.82 3.06 14.33
CA GLN A 148 11.15 3.64 14.48
C GLN A 148 11.90 3.05 15.68
N ASN A 149 11.27 3.01 16.86
CA ASN A 149 11.85 2.43 18.07
C ASN A 149 12.23 0.95 17.88
N GLU A 150 11.42 0.19 17.15
CA GLU A 150 11.70 -1.21 16.85
C GLU A 150 12.92 -1.40 15.95
N ALA A 151 13.18 -0.46 15.01
CA ALA A 151 14.41 -0.46 14.21
C ALA A 151 15.66 -0.24 15.10
N PHE A 152 15.58 0.64 16.10
CA PHE A 152 16.65 0.82 17.10
C PHE A 152 16.82 -0.44 17.97
N ARG A 153 15.74 -1.01 18.48
CA ARG A 153 15.77 -2.21 19.32
C ARG A 153 16.46 -3.39 18.63
N GLN A 154 16.26 -3.52 17.32
CA GLN A 154 16.87 -4.57 16.51
C GLN A 154 18.26 -4.20 15.95
N ASN A 155 18.80 -3.02 16.29
CA ASN A 155 20.06 -2.49 15.75
C ASN A 155 20.11 -2.52 14.21
N TRP A 156 19.03 -2.09 13.54
CA TRP A 156 19.02 -2.00 12.08
C TRP A 156 20.06 -0.99 11.59
N GLU A 157 20.76 -1.32 10.51
CA GLU A 157 21.88 -0.53 9.98
C GLU A 157 21.51 0.93 9.64
N ASN A 158 20.23 1.19 9.40
CA ASN A 158 19.67 2.48 9.00
C ASN A 158 18.73 3.08 10.04
N MET A 159 18.83 2.68 11.31
CA MET A 159 17.96 3.16 12.39
C MET A 159 18.00 4.70 12.54
N LYS A 160 19.15 5.34 12.24
CA LYS A 160 19.30 6.79 12.31
C LYS A 160 18.49 7.54 11.26
N GLU A 161 18.25 6.92 10.11
CA GLU A 161 17.40 7.44 9.06
C GLU A 161 15.92 7.30 9.41
N PHE A 162 15.54 6.27 10.18
CA PHE A 162 14.19 6.18 10.76
C PHE A 162 13.94 7.29 11.78
N GLU A 163 14.89 7.55 12.68
CA GLU A 163 14.87 8.68 13.64
C GLU A 163 14.71 10.00 12.91
N ARG A 164 15.58 10.30 11.94
CA ARG A 164 15.49 11.54 11.16
C ARG A 164 14.14 11.72 10.47
N ILE A 165 13.54 10.66 9.92
CA ILE A 165 12.22 10.77 9.29
C ILE A 165 11.14 11.04 10.36
N TYR A 166 11.23 10.42 11.53
CA TYR A 166 10.30 10.63 12.63
C TYR A 166 10.41 12.05 13.22
N ASP A 167 11.63 12.57 13.40
CA ASP A 167 11.88 13.91 13.93
C ASP A 167 11.30 15.02 13.03
N ASN A 168 11.20 14.78 11.71
CA ASN A 168 10.55 15.70 10.77
C ASN A 168 9.03 15.50 10.68
N PHE A 169 8.50 14.43 11.29
CA PHE A 169 7.09 14.10 11.33
C PHE A 169 6.39 14.66 12.58
N GLU A 170 7.12 14.75 13.70
CA GLU A 170 6.69 15.46 14.92
C GLU A 170 6.59 16.98 14.72
#